data_AF-A0A4Z2GRI9-F1
#
_entry.id   AF-A0A4Z2GRI9-F1
#
_cell.length_a   1.000
_cell.length_b   1.000
_cell.length_c   1.000
_cell.angle_alpha   90.00
_cell.angle_beta   90.00
_cell.angle_gamma   90.00
#
_symmetry.space_group_name_H-M   'P 1'
#
loop_
_entity.id
_entity.type
_entity.pdbx_description
1 polymer ?
#
loop_
_entity_poly.entity_id
_entity_poly.type
_entity_poly.pdbx_seq_one_letter_code
_entity_poly.pdbx_strand_id
1 'polypeptide(L)'
;MYYQSTGLRAGDRIVLADDSNDDWWKGVIEDRIGFFPAAFAHQLRVEDQVFRCNRTFIGCKEQGQITLKEGQICVSSEGEHSGFIRVASGKKRGFVPCDVLEII
;
A
#
# COMPACT_ATOMS: atom_id res chain seq x y z
N MET A 1 1.02 29.60 10.47
CA MET A 1 2.04 28.77 9.79
C MET A 1 1.29 27.71 9.01
N TYR A 2 1.24 27.83 7.68
CA TYR A 2 0.45 26.92 6.83
C TYR A 2 1.14 25.55 6.81
N TYR A 3 0.46 24.52 7.30
CA TYR A 3 0.92 23.14 7.18
C TYR A 3 0.93 22.77 5.69
N GLN A 4 2.12 22.58 5.10
CA GLN A 4 2.23 22.11 3.73
C GLN A 4 1.88 20.61 3.71
N SER A 5 0.86 20.25 2.92
CA SER A 5 0.57 18.85 2.61
C SER A 5 1.65 18.31 1.67
N THR A 6 2.14 17.11 1.95
CA THR A 6 3.36 16.55 1.32
C THR A 6 3.18 16.16 -0.15
N GLY A 7 2.03 16.44 -0.79
CA GLY A 7 1.78 16.09 -2.19
C GLY A 7 1.84 14.57 -2.47
N LEU A 8 1.44 13.77 -1.48
CA LEU A 8 1.53 12.31 -1.47
C LEU A 8 0.84 11.64 -2.66
N ARG A 9 1.51 10.63 -3.21
CA ARG A 9 1.01 9.73 -4.25
C ARG A 9 1.02 8.29 -3.77
N ALA A 10 0.13 7.49 -4.38
CA ALA A 10 0.05 6.07 -4.11
C ALA A 10 1.37 5.37 -4.50
N GLY A 11 2.04 4.78 -3.50
CA GLY A 11 3.32 4.09 -3.65
C GLY A 11 4.52 4.87 -3.13
N ASP A 12 4.34 6.13 -2.70
CA ASP A 12 5.43 6.88 -2.09
C ASP A 12 5.91 6.18 -0.81
N ARG A 13 7.23 6.08 -0.65
CA ARG A 13 7.86 5.60 0.59
C ARG A 13 8.12 6.79 1.51
N ILE A 14 7.56 6.70 2.71
CA ILE A 14 7.61 7.77 3.70
C ILE A 14 8.49 7.31 4.85
N VAL A 15 9.48 8.11 5.22
CA VAL A 15 10.19 7.93 6.50
C VAL A 15 9.34 8.56 7.59
N LEU A 16 8.82 7.75 8.50
CA LEU A 16 8.00 8.22 9.61
C LEU A 16 8.86 9.04 10.58
N ALA A 17 8.42 10.25 10.91
CA ALA A 17 9.12 11.16 11.83
C ALA A 17 8.38 11.30 13.17
N ASP A 18 7.05 11.27 13.17
CA ASP A 18 6.21 11.35 14.37
C ASP A 18 4.85 10.70 14.10
N ASP A 19 4.48 9.69 14.90
CA ASP A 19 3.21 8.97 14.87
C ASP A 19 2.40 9.11 16.16
N SER A 20 2.73 10.10 17.01
CA SER A 20 2.08 10.31 18.31
C SER A 20 0.61 10.73 18.25
N ASN A 21 0.09 11.06 17.06
CA ASN A 21 -1.32 11.35 16.80
C ASN A 21 -1.93 10.26 15.90
N ASP A 22 -3.04 9.66 16.32
CA ASP A 22 -3.66 8.53 15.62
C ASP A 22 -4.25 8.86 14.23
N ASP A 23 -4.58 10.13 13.98
CA ASP A 23 -5.21 10.58 12.74
C ASP A 23 -4.20 11.18 11.74
N TRP A 24 -3.17 11.85 12.23
CA TRP A 24 -2.21 12.61 11.43
C TRP A 24 -0.77 12.33 11.82
N TRP A 25 -0.04 11.70 10.92
CA TRP A 25 1.38 11.43 11.10
C TRP A 25 2.23 12.48 10.41
N LYS A 26 3.42 12.70 10.94
CA LYS A 26 4.48 13.50 10.32
C LYS A 26 5.47 12.56 9.66
N GLY A 27 5.83 12.86 8.42
CA GLY A 27 6.84 12.09 7.72
C GLY A 27 7.68 12.93 6.78
N VAL A 28 8.73 12.29 6.30
CA VAL A 28 9.70 12.84 5.35
C VAL A 28 9.56 12.07 4.04
N ILE A 29 9.41 12.81 2.95
CA ILE A 29 9.36 12.28 1.59
C ILE A 29 10.36 13.08 0.79
N GLU A 30 11.37 12.41 0.23
CA GLU A 30 12.55 13.06 -0.33
C GLU A 30 13.15 14.04 0.72
N ASP A 31 13.22 15.33 0.41
CA ASP A 31 13.71 16.38 1.31
C ASP A 31 12.58 17.20 1.97
N ARG A 32 11.33 16.76 1.88
CA ARG A 32 10.15 17.50 2.37
C ARG A 32 9.56 16.84 3.61
N ILE A 33 9.32 17.66 4.63
CA ILE A 33 8.66 17.25 5.87
C ILE A 33 7.22 17.77 5.87
N GLY A 34 6.25 16.91 6.13
CA GLY A 34 4.84 17.29 6.15
C GLY A 34 3.98 16.33 6.96
N PHE A 35 2.70 16.69 7.11
CA PHE A 35 1.70 15.86 7.77
C PHE A 35 0.81 15.17 6.75
N PHE A 36 0.39 13.95 7.05
CA PHE A 36 -0.52 13.17 6.23
C PHE A 36 -1.46 12.31 7.10
N PRO A 37 -2.66 11.96 6.59
CA PRO A 37 -3.57 11.11 7.32
C PRO A 37 -2.98 9.71 7.53
N ALA A 38 -2.93 9.24 8.78
CA ALA A 38 -2.43 7.91 9.12
C ALA A 38 -3.14 6.80 8.33
N ALA A 39 -4.44 6.98 8.08
CA ALA A 39 -5.29 6.05 7.33
C ALA A 39 -4.87 5.83 5.87
N PHE A 40 -4.01 6.68 5.30
CA PHE A 40 -3.50 6.54 3.93
C PHE A 40 -2.11 5.91 3.84
N ALA A 41 -1.48 5.60 4.97
CA ALA A 41 -0.22 4.90 5.02
C ALA A 41 -0.41 3.41 5.36
N HIS A 42 0.56 2.61 4.94
CA HIS A 42 0.73 1.23 5.39
C HIS A 42 2.14 1.09 5.92
N GLN A 43 2.27 0.64 7.17
CA GLN A 43 3.58 0.39 7.76
C GLN A 43 4.15 -0.91 7.17
N LEU A 44 5.32 -0.81 6.55
CA LEU A 44 6.00 -1.95 5.95
C LEU A 44 6.91 -2.64 6.98
N ARG A 45 6.94 -3.96 6.92
CA ARG A 45 7.95 -4.81 7.55
C ARG A 45 9.08 -5.07 6.56
N VAL A 46 10.22 -5.54 7.05
CA VAL A 46 11.40 -5.86 6.23
C VAL A 46 11.09 -6.87 5.12
N GLU A 47 10.22 -7.84 5.41
CA GLU A 47 9.83 -8.89 4.47
C GLU A 47 8.69 -8.47 3.52
N ASP A 48 8.09 -7.29 3.70
CA ASP A 48 6.97 -6.88 2.86
C ASP A 48 7.47 -6.36 1.51
N GLN A 49 6.96 -6.95 0.44
CA GLN A 49 7.07 -6.44 -0.91
C GLN A 49 5.85 -5.60 -1.26
N VAL A 50 6.11 -4.44 -1.89
CA VAL A 50 5.07 -3.50 -2.33
C VAL A 50 4.81 -3.70 -3.81
N PHE A 51 3.53 -3.74 -4.17
CA PHE A 51 3.09 -3.90 -5.54
C PHE A 51 2.11 -2.80 -5.92
N ARG A 52 2.15 -2.41 -7.20
CA ARG A 52 1.11 -1.65 -7.87
C ARG A 52 0.33 -2.56 -8.79
N CYS A 53 -1.00 -2.45 -8.79
CA CYS A 53 -1.82 -3.18 -9.75
C CYS A 53 -1.74 -2.52 -11.14
N ASN A 54 -1.25 -3.24 -12.14
CA ASN A 54 -1.11 -2.75 -13.51
C ASN A 54 -2.44 -2.78 -14.30
N ARG A 55 -3.44 -3.54 -13.82
CA ARG A 55 -4.79 -3.62 -14.38
C ARG A 55 -5.81 -3.94 -13.30
N THR A 56 -7.08 -3.64 -13.56
CA THR A 56 -8.17 -4.01 -12.65
C THR A 56 -8.39 -5.52 -12.66
N PHE A 57 -8.38 -6.13 -11.46
CA PHE A 57 -8.74 -7.52 -11.22
C PHE A 57 -9.99 -7.59 -10.35
N ILE A 58 -10.98 -8.37 -10.78
CA ILE A 58 -12.22 -8.60 -10.05
C ILE A 58 -12.16 -10.00 -9.42
N GLY A 59 -11.75 -10.08 -8.16
CA GLY A 59 -11.64 -11.36 -7.44
C GLY A 59 -12.97 -12.00 -7.06
N CYS A 60 -12.98 -13.34 -7.04
CA CYS A 60 -14.06 -14.16 -6.50
C CYS A 60 -13.91 -14.36 -4.98
N LYS A 61 -14.82 -13.79 -4.18
CA LYS A 61 -14.78 -13.87 -2.71
C LYS A 61 -14.86 -15.30 -2.17
N GLU A 62 -15.60 -16.18 -2.83
CA GLU A 62 -15.74 -17.59 -2.43
C GLU A 62 -14.41 -18.34 -2.52
N GLN A 63 -13.51 -17.90 -3.39
CA GLN A 63 -12.15 -18.42 -3.54
C GLN A 63 -11.12 -17.64 -2.70
N GLY A 64 -11.56 -16.74 -1.82
CA GLY A 64 -10.68 -15.89 -1.01
C GLY A 64 -9.94 -14.81 -1.81
N GLN A 65 -10.37 -14.52 -3.04
CA GLN A 65 -9.76 -13.47 -3.86
C GLN A 65 -10.36 -12.10 -3.54
N ILE A 66 -9.59 -11.04 -3.80
CA ILE A 66 -10.03 -9.65 -3.61
C ILE A 66 -10.01 -8.87 -4.92
N THR A 67 -10.88 -7.87 -5.02
CA THR A 67 -10.86 -6.90 -6.12
C THR A 67 -9.78 -5.85 -5.86
N LEU A 68 -8.88 -5.67 -6.84
CA LEU A 68 -7.94 -4.55 -6.90
C LEU A 68 -8.16 -3.79 -8.21
N LYS A 69 -8.25 -2.47 -8.12
CA LYS A 69 -8.32 -1.57 -9.28
C LYS A 69 -6.92 -1.23 -9.76
N GLU A 70 -6.81 -0.90 -11.04
CA GLU A 70 -5.59 -0.36 -11.63
C GLU A 70 -5.05 0.83 -10.79
N GLY A 71 -3.74 0.84 -10.56
CA GLY A 71 -3.03 1.84 -9.75
C GLY A 71 -3.13 1.65 -8.24
N GLN A 72 -3.97 0.73 -7.73
CA GLN A 72 -3.98 0.45 -6.29
C GLN A 72 -2.67 -0.16 -5.82
N ILE A 73 -2.31 0.15 -4.57
CA ILE A 73 -1.14 -0.39 -3.90
C ILE A 73 -1.57 -1.52 -2.98
N CYS A 74 -0.84 -2.62 -3.04
CA CYS A 74 -0.96 -3.73 -2.10
C CYS A 74 0.42 -4.20 -1.66
N VAL A 75 0.44 -4.96 -0.57
CA VAL A 75 1.68 -5.47 0.03
C VAL A 75 1.56 -6.96 0.30
N SER A 76 2.67 -7.68 0.25
CA SER A 76 2.74 -9.07 0.67
C SER A 76 4.10 -9.40 1.28
N SER A 77 4.10 -10.18 2.34
CA SER A 77 5.28 -10.86 2.90
C SER A 77 5.32 -12.35 2.54
N GLU A 78 4.36 -12.82 1.73
CA GLU A 78 4.23 -14.21 1.31
C GLU A 78 4.72 -14.37 -0.14
N GLY A 79 5.26 -15.54 -0.47
CA GLY A 79 5.63 -15.87 -1.84
C GLY A 79 4.42 -16.17 -2.74
N GLU A 80 4.65 -16.16 -4.05
CA GLU A 80 3.70 -16.64 -5.05
C GLU A 80 3.47 -18.15 -4.91
N HIS A 81 2.21 -18.58 -5.07
CA HIS A 81 1.82 -19.98 -5.11
C HIS A 81 0.75 -20.20 -6.18
N SER A 82 1.08 -21.00 -7.20
CA SER A 82 0.21 -21.35 -8.32
C SER A 82 -0.29 -20.14 -9.12
N GLY A 83 0.56 -19.14 -9.33
CA GLY A 83 0.27 -17.90 -10.05
C GLY A 83 -0.50 -16.86 -9.24
N PHE A 84 -0.86 -17.16 -7.99
CA PHE A 84 -1.54 -16.23 -7.09
C PHE A 84 -0.64 -15.87 -5.92
N ILE A 85 -0.83 -14.67 -5.40
CA ILE A 85 -0.16 -14.19 -4.19
C ILE A 85 -1.21 -13.62 -3.25
N ARG A 86 -1.03 -13.86 -1.95
CA ARG A 86 -1.88 -13.27 -0.92
C ARG A 86 -1.39 -11.87 -0.61
N VAL A 87 -2.23 -10.86 -0.78
CA VAL A 87 -1.86 -9.45 -0.57
C VAL A 87 -2.79 -8.78 0.43
N ALA A 88 -2.30 -7.71 1.05
CA ALA A 88 -3.08 -6.75 1.82
C ALA A 88 -3.17 -5.41 1.08
N SER A 89 -4.38 -4.85 0.99
CA SER A 89 -4.64 -3.51 0.44
C SER A 89 -5.55 -2.76 1.41
N GLY A 90 -4.96 -1.88 2.24
CA GLY A 90 -5.65 -1.26 3.36
C GLY A 90 -6.19 -2.33 4.32
N LYS A 91 -7.51 -2.34 4.54
CA LYS A 91 -8.19 -3.31 5.43
C LYS A 91 -8.52 -4.64 4.76
N LYS A 92 -8.34 -4.77 3.44
CA LYS A 92 -8.69 -5.99 2.69
C LYS A 92 -7.47 -6.91 2.59
N ARG A 93 -7.70 -8.22 2.67
CA ARG A 93 -6.68 -9.25 2.45
C ARG A 93 -7.25 -10.38 1.61
N GLY A 94 -6.47 -10.93 0.70
CA GLY A 94 -6.85 -12.09 -0.11
C GLY A 94 -5.95 -12.31 -1.30
N PHE A 95 -6.32 -13.27 -2.15
CA PHE A 95 -5.52 -13.67 -3.29
C PHE A 95 -5.76 -12.80 -4.52
N VAL A 96 -4.69 -12.53 -5.25
CA VAL A 96 -4.72 -11.92 -6.58
C VAL A 96 -3.72 -12.60 -7.50
N PRO A 97 -3.96 -12.63 -8.82
CA PRO A 97 -2.99 -13.12 -9.78
C PRO A 97 -1.71 -12.28 -9.77
N CYS A 98 -0.54 -12.91 -9.96
CA CYS A 98 0.73 -12.18 -9.97
C CYS A 98 0.94 -11.36 -11.25
N ASP A 99 0.30 -11.74 -12.35
CA ASP A 99 0.37 -11.03 -13.63
C ASP A 99 -0.33 -9.66 -13.61
N VAL A 100 -1.14 -9.38 -12.58
CA VAL A 100 -1.76 -8.06 -12.37
C VAL A 100 -0.91 -7.13 -11.51
N LEU A 101 0.25 -7.58 -11.01
CA LEU A 101 1.09 -6.86 -10.07
C LEU A 101 2.43 -6.45 -10.69
N GLU A 102 2.88 -5.25 -10.36
CA GLU A 102 4.20 -4.72 -10.66
C GLU A 102 4.88 -4.34 -9.34
N ILE A 103 6.13 -4.77 -9.13
CA ILE A 103 6.91 -4.44 -7.92
C ILE A 103 7.37 -2.97 -7.98
N ILE A 104 7.24 -2.24 -6.86
CA ILE A 104 7.64 -0.82 -6.75
C ILE A 104 8.51 -0.48 -5.53
#